data_AF-A0A2A5AU07-F1
#
_entry.id   AF-A0A2A5AU07-F1
#
_cell.length_a   1.000
_cell.length_b   1.000
_cell.length_c   1.000
_cell.angle_alpha   90.00
_cell.angle_beta   90.00
_cell.angle_gamma   90.00
#
_symmetry.space_group_name_H-M   'P 1'
#
loop_
_entity.id
_entity.type
_entity.pdbx_description
1 polymer ?
#
loop_
_entity_poly.entity_id
_entity_poly.type
_entity_poly.pdbx_seq_one_letter_code
_entity_poly.pdbx_strand_id
1 'polypeptide(L)'
;MKEPGKLEVVYYSSPIPENLSFLTFLGLVFDRVHFPNVYIPNEGFDKDEVVAEVKRLDSLGRTDRSTIILTQLAQAALIPELNEFCFFTGTEDQKVFGGDLTKASELVEALHIQMHGPFPENFEPSWIPGYSKGLSYEASIDYPADFYYQCNALVYSAENNLPLINAMPNMPVPPITGVSAKNNTSFLSAIMAMECVNLVLPEIGELQPQQIVELRNELADEFAAFRQGLLRLARDLNSTIDKTSDELEILSAAKFIVETEVHPNLLELKAALSKPQIGGLRRAFNFTKKVPSLVAAYTSLGATAAAPALVSALAELLISSQKQKSRSNMYYLLKLEDRV
;
A
#
# COMPACT_ATOMS: atom_id res chain seq x y z
N MET A 1 -17.27 6.37 15.65
CA MET A 1 -16.38 5.73 16.65
C MET A 1 -15.57 4.68 15.89
N LYS A 2 -14.24 4.83 15.75
CA LYS A 2 -13.40 3.86 15.05
C LYS A 2 -13.38 2.56 15.85
N GLU A 3 -13.55 1.42 15.18
CA GLU A 3 -13.41 0.12 15.83
C GLU A 3 -11.95 -0.07 16.26
N PRO A 4 -11.67 -0.28 17.55
CA PRO A 4 -10.31 -0.51 18.02
C PRO A 4 -9.75 -1.77 17.34
N GLY A 5 -8.67 -1.61 16.57
CA GLY A 5 -7.98 -2.71 15.90
C GLY A 5 -8.08 -2.76 14.37
N LYS A 6 -8.83 -1.85 13.73
CA LYS A 6 -8.74 -1.65 12.27
C LYS A 6 -7.57 -0.74 11.91
N LEU A 7 -6.77 -1.18 10.94
CA LEU A 7 -5.67 -0.42 10.36
C LEU A 7 -6.11 0.13 9.00
N GLU A 8 -6.53 1.39 8.99
CA GLU A 8 -6.96 2.09 7.78
C GLU A 8 -5.99 3.22 7.44
N VAL A 9 -5.75 3.45 6.15
CA VAL A 9 -4.80 4.46 5.66
C VAL A 9 -5.31 5.14 4.40
N VAL A 10 -4.77 6.32 4.10
CA VAL A 10 -4.99 7.05 2.85
C VAL A 10 -3.77 6.86 1.96
N TYR A 11 -3.98 6.40 0.73
CA TYR A 11 -2.89 6.23 -0.22
C TYR A 11 -2.59 7.55 -0.92
N TYR A 12 -1.38 8.07 -0.74
CA TYR A 12 -1.02 9.43 -1.16
C TYR A 12 -0.48 9.52 -2.59
N SER A 13 0.19 8.48 -3.06
CA SER A 13 1.07 8.59 -4.24
C SER A 13 0.31 8.67 -5.58
N SER A 14 -0.81 7.97 -5.73
CA SER A 14 -1.53 7.86 -7.00
C SER A 14 -3.00 7.45 -6.79
N PRO A 15 -3.93 7.79 -7.69
CA PRO A 15 -5.33 7.34 -7.68
C PRO A 15 -5.54 5.81 -7.61
N ILE A 16 -4.52 5.03 -7.92
CA ILE A 16 -4.49 3.58 -7.80
C ILE A 16 -3.03 3.12 -7.60
N PRO A 17 -2.74 1.99 -6.92
CA PRO A 17 -1.37 1.49 -6.80
C PRO A 17 -0.80 1.12 -8.17
N GLU A 18 0.40 1.63 -8.47
CA GLU A 18 0.97 1.50 -9.82
C GLU A 18 1.55 0.11 -10.11
N ASN A 19 1.78 -0.73 -9.08
CA ASN A 19 2.26 -2.09 -9.25
C ASN A 19 1.52 -3.10 -8.35
N LEU A 20 1.53 -4.35 -8.79
CA LEU A 20 0.77 -5.42 -8.13
C LEU A 20 1.41 -5.87 -6.81
N SER A 21 2.73 -5.77 -6.67
CA SER A 21 3.44 -6.05 -5.41
C SER A 21 3.00 -5.11 -4.29
N PHE A 22 2.87 -3.82 -4.58
CA PHE A 22 2.44 -2.82 -3.61
C PHE A 22 0.94 -2.97 -3.32
N LEU A 23 0.11 -3.25 -4.34
CA LEU A 23 -1.29 -3.60 -4.11
C LEU A 23 -1.43 -4.84 -3.19
N THR A 24 -0.60 -5.85 -3.40
CA THR A 24 -0.54 -7.04 -2.54
C THR A 24 -0.20 -6.66 -1.12
N PHE A 25 0.82 -5.84 -0.91
CA PHE A 25 1.16 -5.32 0.41
C PHE A 25 -0.01 -4.58 1.04
N LEU A 26 -0.58 -3.61 0.32
CA LEU A 26 -1.68 -2.78 0.79
C LEU A 26 -2.87 -3.64 1.22
N GLY A 27 -3.24 -4.58 0.37
CA GLY A 27 -4.36 -5.47 0.59
C GLY A 27 -4.15 -6.52 1.67
N LEU A 28 -2.91 -6.86 2.05
CA LEU A 28 -2.68 -7.80 3.16
C LEU A 28 -2.55 -7.08 4.50
N VAL A 29 -1.97 -5.89 4.52
CA VAL A 29 -1.63 -5.20 5.77
C VAL A 29 -2.76 -4.32 6.29
N PHE A 30 -3.42 -3.60 5.40
CA PHE A 30 -4.44 -2.62 5.78
C PHE A 30 -5.83 -3.22 5.63
N ASP A 31 -6.68 -3.01 6.63
CA ASP A 31 -8.09 -3.40 6.55
C ASP A 31 -8.77 -2.62 5.43
N ARG A 32 -8.42 -1.34 5.26
CA ARG A 32 -8.92 -0.47 4.20
C ARG A 32 -7.87 0.56 3.78
N VAL A 33 -7.71 0.73 2.47
CA VAL A 33 -6.89 1.76 1.85
C VAL A 33 -7.79 2.71 1.10
N HIS A 34 -7.82 3.96 1.54
CA HIS A 34 -8.69 5.00 1.00
C HIS A 34 -8.03 5.68 -0.20
N PHE A 35 -8.80 5.86 -1.28
CA PHE A 35 -8.44 6.56 -2.51
C PHE A 35 -9.37 7.78 -2.67
N PRO A 36 -8.92 8.97 -2.22
CA PRO A 36 -9.75 10.16 -2.16
C PRO A 36 -10.20 10.67 -3.52
N ASN A 37 -11.51 10.91 -3.65
CA ASN A 37 -12.22 11.42 -4.81
C ASN A 37 -12.00 10.63 -6.12
N VAL A 38 -11.60 9.37 -6.00
CA VAL A 38 -11.54 8.44 -7.14
C VAL A 38 -12.88 7.72 -7.21
N TYR A 39 -13.51 7.77 -8.37
CA TYR A 39 -14.75 7.05 -8.68
C TYR A 39 -14.47 6.00 -9.75
N ILE A 40 -14.80 4.75 -9.41
CA ILE A 40 -14.76 3.61 -10.32
C ILE A 40 -16.14 2.95 -10.25
N PRO A 41 -16.86 2.83 -11.37
CA PRO A 41 -18.18 2.23 -11.37
C PRO A 41 -18.04 0.71 -11.18
N ASN A 42 -18.94 0.12 -10.40
CA ASN A 42 -18.99 -1.34 -10.19
C ASN A 42 -19.92 -2.05 -11.18
N GLU A 43 -20.82 -1.30 -11.81
CA GLU A 43 -21.84 -1.76 -12.75
C GLU A 43 -22.19 -0.66 -13.76
N GLY A 44 -23.14 -0.92 -14.65
CA GLY A 44 -23.58 0.08 -15.65
C GLY A 44 -22.70 0.19 -16.91
N PHE A 45 -21.79 -0.76 -17.13
CA PHE A 45 -20.96 -0.83 -18.33
C PHE A 45 -20.86 -2.26 -18.88
N ASP A 46 -20.58 -2.38 -20.18
CA ASP A 46 -20.27 -3.66 -20.83
C ASP A 46 -18.80 -4.03 -20.55
N LYS A 47 -18.60 -5.18 -19.88
CA LYS A 47 -17.26 -5.66 -19.51
C LYS A 47 -16.40 -5.97 -20.74
N ASP A 48 -16.99 -6.46 -21.83
CA ASP A 48 -16.25 -6.79 -23.05
C ASP A 48 -15.79 -5.52 -23.77
N GLU A 49 -16.60 -4.45 -23.74
CA GLU A 49 -16.21 -3.14 -24.27
C GLU A 49 -15.07 -2.52 -23.46
N VAL A 50 -15.13 -2.59 -22.12
CA VAL A 50 -14.05 -2.11 -21.26
C VAL A 50 -12.76 -2.93 -21.47
N VAL A 51 -12.85 -4.26 -21.62
CA VAL A 51 -11.70 -5.11 -21.97
C VAL A 51 -11.11 -4.70 -23.33
N ALA A 52 -11.95 -4.42 -24.33
CA ALA A 52 -11.50 -3.96 -25.64
C ALA A 52 -10.82 -2.58 -25.55
N GLU A 53 -11.35 -1.67 -24.73
CA GLU A 53 -10.77 -0.35 -24.51
C GLU A 53 -9.41 -0.43 -23.79
N VAL A 54 -9.29 -1.25 -22.74
CA VAL A 54 -8.00 -1.52 -22.06
C VAL A 54 -6.96 -2.03 -23.07
N LYS A 55 -7.32 -3.02 -23.89
CA LYS A 55 -6.43 -3.54 -24.95
C LYS A 55 -6.05 -2.47 -25.97
N ARG A 56 -7.00 -1.59 -26.34
CA ARG A 56 -6.73 -0.47 -27.24
C ARG A 56 -5.73 0.50 -26.61
N LEU A 57 -5.92 0.89 -25.35
CA LEU A 57 -5.02 1.79 -24.62
C LEU A 57 -3.60 1.20 -24.51
N ASP A 58 -3.48 -0.08 -24.14
CA ASP A 58 -2.20 -0.80 -24.10
C ASP A 58 -1.50 -0.83 -25.47
N SER A 59 -2.26 -1.02 -26.55
CA SER A 59 -1.71 -1.08 -27.92
C SER A 59 -1.14 0.25 -28.42
N LEU A 60 -1.52 1.38 -27.82
CA LEU A 60 -0.98 2.68 -28.20
C LEU A 60 0.49 2.86 -27.82
N GLY A 61 1.05 1.97 -26.98
CA GLY A 61 2.45 2.02 -26.55
C GLY A 61 2.82 3.33 -25.86
N ARG A 62 1.83 4.02 -25.29
CA ARG A 62 2.02 5.32 -24.67
C ARG A 62 2.71 5.17 -23.33
N THR A 63 3.65 6.06 -23.07
CA THR A 63 4.40 6.14 -21.82
C THR A 63 3.91 7.30 -20.94
N ASP A 64 2.88 8.03 -21.34
CA ASP A 64 2.34 9.10 -20.53
C ASP A 64 1.61 8.53 -19.30
N ARG A 65 1.94 9.08 -18.13
CA ARG A 65 1.46 8.61 -16.83
C ARG A 65 -0.06 8.63 -16.73
N SER A 66 -0.72 9.65 -17.28
CA SER A 66 -2.18 9.78 -17.26
C SER A 66 -2.87 8.62 -17.99
N THR A 67 -2.36 8.19 -19.15
CA THR A 67 -2.88 7.03 -19.86
C THR A 67 -2.64 5.74 -19.08
N ILE A 68 -1.47 5.58 -18.45
CA ILE A 68 -1.17 4.40 -17.61
C ILE A 68 -2.16 4.29 -16.45
N ILE A 69 -2.37 5.37 -15.70
CA ILE A 69 -3.33 5.42 -14.58
C ILE A 69 -4.75 5.13 -15.08
N LEU A 70 -5.16 5.72 -16.20
CA LEU A 70 -6.49 5.47 -16.76
C LEU A 70 -6.69 3.99 -17.12
N THR A 71 -5.71 3.36 -17.75
CA THR A 71 -5.75 1.93 -18.06
C THR A 71 -5.86 1.10 -16.78
N GLN A 72 -5.10 1.43 -15.74
CA GLN A 72 -5.15 0.74 -14.45
C GLN A 72 -6.51 0.89 -13.76
N LEU A 73 -7.11 2.07 -13.78
CA LEU A 73 -8.45 2.30 -13.23
C LEU A 73 -9.53 1.55 -14.03
N ALA A 74 -9.39 1.49 -15.36
CA ALA A 74 -10.29 0.71 -16.21
C ALA A 74 -10.17 -0.80 -15.96
N GLN A 75 -8.95 -1.29 -15.71
CA GLN A 75 -8.73 -2.66 -15.25
C GLN A 75 -9.34 -2.88 -13.86
N ALA A 76 -9.23 -1.91 -12.94
CA ALA A 76 -9.82 -2.00 -11.62
C ALA A 76 -11.35 -2.09 -11.64
N ALA A 77 -12.02 -1.39 -12.56
CA ALA A 77 -13.47 -1.52 -12.76
C ALA A 77 -13.90 -2.97 -13.09
N LEU A 78 -13.02 -3.75 -13.73
CA LEU A 78 -13.28 -5.15 -14.06
C LEU A 78 -13.06 -6.11 -12.88
N ILE A 79 -12.52 -5.65 -11.75
CA ILE A 79 -12.08 -6.47 -10.62
C ILE A 79 -12.81 -6.02 -9.34
N PRO A 80 -14.08 -6.45 -9.14
CA PRO A 80 -14.90 -6.01 -8.00
C PRO A 80 -14.29 -6.36 -6.63
N GLU A 81 -13.43 -7.39 -6.57
CA GLU A 81 -12.71 -7.81 -5.37
C GLU A 81 -11.80 -6.72 -4.79
N LEU A 82 -11.37 -5.75 -5.62
CA LEU A 82 -10.60 -4.61 -5.13
C LEU A 82 -11.37 -3.83 -4.06
N ASN A 83 -12.69 -3.74 -4.16
CA ASN A 83 -13.51 -2.95 -3.23
C ASN A 83 -13.53 -3.52 -1.79
N GLU A 84 -13.08 -4.76 -1.59
CA GLU A 84 -12.95 -5.36 -0.26
C GLU A 84 -11.87 -4.69 0.60
N PHE A 85 -10.88 -4.05 -0.03
CA PHE A 85 -9.76 -3.41 0.67
C PHE A 85 -9.32 -2.06 0.10
N CYS A 86 -9.61 -1.76 -1.18
CA CYS A 86 -9.48 -0.44 -1.78
C CYS A 86 -10.82 0.30 -1.69
N PHE A 87 -10.86 1.39 -0.93
CA PHE A 87 -12.05 2.22 -0.78
C PHE A 87 -11.92 3.49 -1.63
N PHE A 88 -12.50 3.43 -2.83
CA PHE A 88 -12.64 4.56 -3.74
C PHE A 88 -13.78 5.45 -3.24
N THR A 89 -13.43 6.66 -2.81
CA THR A 89 -14.36 7.55 -2.07
C THR A 89 -15.22 8.43 -2.98
N GLY A 90 -14.91 8.47 -4.28
CA GLY A 90 -15.68 9.22 -5.26
C GLY A 90 -17.07 8.64 -5.46
N THR A 91 -18.03 9.49 -5.75
CA THR A 91 -19.42 9.12 -6.09
C THR A 91 -19.75 9.47 -7.54
N GLU A 92 -20.79 8.86 -8.09
CA GLU A 92 -21.29 9.15 -9.44
C GLU A 92 -21.67 10.64 -9.62
N ASP A 93 -22.24 11.25 -8.56
CA ASP A 93 -22.57 12.66 -8.53
C ASP A 93 -21.34 13.57 -8.33
N GLN A 94 -20.25 13.02 -7.77
CA GLN A 94 -18.93 13.66 -7.72
C GLN A 94 -18.26 13.52 -9.09
N LYS A 95 -18.82 14.19 -10.10
CA LYS A 95 -18.09 14.48 -11.35
C LYS A 95 -16.74 15.09 -10.96
N VAL A 96 -15.61 14.62 -11.51
CA VAL A 96 -14.18 15.08 -11.56
C VAL A 96 -13.72 16.24 -10.63
N PHE A 97 -14.61 17.20 -10.41
CA PHE A 97 -14.64 18.28 -9.45
C PHE A 97 -15.16 17.90 -8.04
N GLY A 98 -15.37 16.61 -7.75
CA GLY A 98 -15.80 16.15 -6.45
C GLY A 98 -14.77 16.47 -5.37
N GLY A 99 -15.24 16.91 -4.20
CA GLY A 99 -14.41 17.28 -3.04
C GLY A 99 -14.31 18.78 -2.80
N ASP A 100 -13.53 19.18 -1.80
CA ASP A 100 -13.23 20.59 -1.53
C ASP A 100 -12.13 21.08 -2.49
N LEU A 101 -12.50 21.22 -3.77
CA LEU A 101 -11.60 21.74 -4.81
C LEU A 101 -10.97 23.07 -4.41
N THR A 102 -11.71 23.91 -3.67
CA THR A 102 -11.20 25.18 -3.21
C THR A 102 -9.99 24.98 -2.30
N LYS A 103 -10.09 24.13 -1.28
CA LYS A 103 -8.94 23.76 -0.43
C LYS A 103 -7.83 23.07 -1.21
N ALA A 104 -8.15 22.16 -2.12
CA ALA A 104 -7.14 21.44 -2.89
C ALA A 104 -6.37 22.39 -3.83
N SER A 105 -7.06 23.27 -4.55
CA SER A 105 -6.47 24.27 -5.44
C SER A 105 -5.51 25.21 -4.70
N GLU A 106 -5.84 25.62 -3.46
CA GLU A 106 -4.94 26.43 -2.62
C GLU A 106 -3.62 25.71 -2.28
N LEU A 107 -3.65 24.38 -2.20
CA LEU A 107 -2.50 23.55 -1.84
C LEU A 107 -1.67 23.09 -3.04
N VAL A 108 -2.27 22.99 -4.24
CA VAL A 108 -1.60 22.48 -5.45
C VAL A 108 -0.32 23.26 -5.77
N GLU A 109 -0.40 24.59 -5.72
CA GLU A 109 0.76 25.44 -6.01
C GLU A 109 1.86 25.26 -4.96
N ALA A 110 1.48 25.24 -3.67
CA ALA A 110 2.42 25.05 -2.57
C ALA A 110 3.12 23.69 -2.65
N LEU A 111 2.38 22.62 -2.95
CA LEU A 111 2.92 21.27 -3.13
C LEU A 111 3.87 21.22 -4.33
N HIS A 112 3.50 21.82 -5.47
CA HIS A 112 4.39 21.89 -6.62
C HIS A 112 5.70 22.62 -6.26
N ILE A 113 5.61 23.79 -5.63
CA ILE A 113 6.79 24.57 -5.23
C ILE A 113 7.68 23.78 -4.27
N GLN A 114 7.08 23.01 -3.36
CA GLN A 114 7.83 22.14 -2.46
C GLN A 114 8.55 21.00 -3.18
N MET A 115 7.93 20.40 -4.20
CA MET A 115 8.48 19.27 -4.95
C MET A 115 9.50 19.68 -6.02
N HIS A 116 9.26 20.80 -6.69
CA HIS A 116 9.95 21.20 -7.92
C HIS A 116 10.65 22.56 -7.83
N GLY A 117 10.42 23.33 -6.76
CA GLY A 117 10.90 24.70 -6.61
C GLY A 117 9.96 25.75 -7.21
N PRO A 118 10.30 27.04 -7.06
CA PRO A 118 9.48 28.14 -7.53
C PRO A 118 9.39 28.19 -9.06
N PHE A 119 8.30 28.76 -9.58
CA PHE A 119 8.14 28.98 -11.01
C PHE A 119 9.08 30.06 -11.54
N PRO A 120 9.49 30.01 -12.83
CA PRO A 120 10.18 31.11 -13.48
C PRO A 120 9.39 32.42 -13.41
N GLU A 121 10.09 33.55 -13.43
CA GLU A 121 9.43 34.86 -13.51
C GLU A 121 8.50 34.94 -14.74
N ASN A 122 7.29 35.47 -14.53
CA ASN A 122 6.23 35.59 -15.56
C ASN A 122 5.69 34.25 -16.09
N PHE A 123 5.90 33.15 -15.38
CA PHE A 123 5.23 31.89 -15.66
C PHE A 123 3.95 31.75 -14.82
N GLU A 124 2.81 31.60 -15.49
CA GLU A 124 1.54 31.29 -14.84
C GLU A 124 1.22 29.79 -15.01
N PRO A 125 1.24 28.99 -13.94
CA PRO A 125 0.93 27.57 -14.04
C PRO A 125 -0.56 27.37 -14.32
N SER A 126 -0.88 26.45 -15.24
CA SER A 126 -2.24 25.96 -15.46
C SER A 126 -2.36 24.53 -14.93
N TRP A 127 -3.36 24.28 -14.09
CA TRP A 127 -3.57 22.96 -13.50
C TRP A 127 -4.81 22.28 -14.07
N ILE A 128 -4.67 21.01 -14.41
CA ILE A 128 -5.81 20.15 -14.76
C ILE A 128 -6.35 19.58 -13.44
N PRO A 129 -7.64 19.80 -13.08
CA PRO A 129 -8.18 19.34 -11.80
C PRO A 129 -8.36 17.82 -11.73
N GLY A 130 -8.69 17.21 -12.86
CA GLY A 130 -8.90 15.77 -12.94
C GLY A 130 -9.24 15.30 -14.33
N TYR A 131 -9.51 14.01 -14.42
CA TYR A 131 -9.80 13.29 -15.64
C TYR A 131 -11.12 12.55 -15.52
N SER A 132 -11.84 12.46 -16.65
CA SER A 132 -13.04 11.64 -16.80
C SER A 132 -12.90 10.77 -18.03
N LYS A 133 -13.31 9.52 -17.92
CA LYS A 133 -13.39 8.59 -19.05
C LYS A 133 -14.72 7.84 -18.98
N GLY A 134 -15.58 8.08 -19.97
CA GLY A 134 -16.77 7.26 -20.16
C GLY A 134 -16.40 5.81 -20.48
N LEU A 135 -17.03 4.88 -19.76
CA LEU A 135 -17.06 3.45 -20.05
C LEU A 135 -18.34 3.08 -20.82
N SER A 136 -19.44 3.78 -20.55
CA SER A 136 -20.71 3.67 -21.26
C SER A 136 -21.44 5.03 -21.27
N TYR A 137 -22.71 5.07 -21.65
CA TYR A 137 -23.55 6.26 -21.48
C TYR A 137 -23.85 6.58 -20.01
N GLU A 138 -23.86 5.56 -19.14
CA GLU A 138 -24.27 5.66 -17.74
C GLU A 138 -23.10 5.48 -16.75
N ALA A 139 -21.90 5.11 -17.23
CA ALA A 139 -20.75 4.84 -16.39
C ALA A 139 -19.51 5.60 -16.87
N SER A 140 -18.81 6.24 -15.93
CA SER A 140 -17.51 6.87 -16.14
C SER A 140 -16.54 6.54 -15.02
N ILE A 141 -15.26 6.56 -15.34
CA ILE A 141 -14.18 6.62 -14.36
C ILE A 141 -13.83 8.10 -14.19
N ASP A 142 -13.82 8.56 -12.95
CA ASP A 142 -13.48 9.95 -12.61
C ASP A 142 -12.42 9.96 -11.52
N TYR A 143 -11.35 10.72 -11.72
CA TYR A 143 -10.27 10.80 -10.74
C TYR A 143 -9.53 12.14 -10.78
N PRO A 144 -8.97 12.61 -9.65
CA PRO A 144 -8.20 13.84 -9.61
C PRO A 144 -6.86 13.67 -10.34
N ALA A 145 -6.37 14.74 -10.96
CA ALA A 145 -5.03 14.74 -11.55
C ALA A 145 -3.96 14.78 -10.45
N ASP A 146 -2.72 14.43 -10.78
CA ASP A 146 -1.61 14.23 -9.84
C ASP A 146 -1.63 15.15 -8.61
N PHE A 147 -1.34 16.45 -8.77
CA PHE A 147 -1.30 17.39 -7.65
C PHE A 147 -2.63 17.50 -6.89
N TYR A 148 -3.76 17.47 -7.61
CA TYR A 148 -5.08 17.48 -6.97
C TYR A 148 -5.35 16.21 -6.18
N TYR A 149 -4.91 15.05 -6.65
CA TYR A 149 -5.04 13.79 -5.93
C TYR A 149 -4.27 13.84 -4.62
N GLN A 150 -3.02 14.28 -4.67
CA GLN A 150 -2.17 14.41 -3.48
C GLN A 150 -2.79 15.41 -2.48
N CYS A 151 -3.20 16.59 -2.93
CA CYS A 151 -3.87 17.56 -2.07
C CYS A 151 -5.17 17.03 -1.47
N ASN A 152 -6.01 16.34 -2.26
CA ASN A 152 -7.22 15.69 -1.76
C ASN A 152 -6.90 14.60 -0.74
N ALA A 153 -5.84 13.82 -0.95
CA ALA A 153 -5.39 12.82 -0.01
C ALA A 153 -4.95 13.43 1.33
N LEU A 154 -4.25 14.57 1.30
CA LEU A 154 -3.88 15.31 2.51
C LEU A 154 -5.10 15.82 3.27
N VAL A 155 -6.03 16.48 2.57
CA VAL A 155 -7.26 17.01 3.16
C VAL A 155 -8.10 15.87 3.74
N TYR A 156 -8.33 14.82 2.98
CA TYR A 156 -9.12 13.65 3.41
C TYR A 156 -8.49 12.95 4.61
N SER A 157 -7.16 12.79 4.61
CA SER A 157 -6.41 12.24 5.73
C SER A 157 -6.61 13.06 7.02
N ALA A 158 -6.47 14.39 6.93
CA ALA A 158 -6.63 15.29 8.06
C ALA A 158 -8.07 15.27 8.59
N GLU A 159 -9.07 15.35 7.70
CA GLU A 159 -10.49 15.37 8.06
C GLU A 159 -10.96 14.05 8.70
N ASN A 160 -10.39 12.92 8.27
CA ASN A 160 -10.73 11.59 8.79
C ASN A 160 -9.77 11.07 9.88
N ASN A 161 -8.73 11.85 10.21
CA ASN A 161 -7.65 11.48 11.10
C ASN A 161 -7.07 10.09 10.76
N LEU A 162 -6.73 9.89 9.49
CA LEU A 162 -6.16 8.65 8.95
C LEU A 162 -4.68 8.85 8.62
N PRO A 163 -3.81 7.85 8.81
CA PRO A 163 -2.43 7.96 8.36
C PRO A 163 -2.34 8.05 6.83
N LEU A 164 -1.44 8.89 6.34
CA LEU A 164 -1.03 8.90 4.94
C LEU A 164 0.09 7.90 4.74
N ILE A 165 0.00 7.11 3.67
CA ILE A 165 1.07 6.24 3.23
C ILE A 165 1.51 6.61 1.82
N ASN A 166 2.81 6.54 1.60
CA ASN A 166 3.45 6.96 0.36
C ASN A 166 4.34 5.83 -0.15
N ALA A 167 4.17 5.46 -1.42
CA ALA A 167 5.02 4.52 -2.13
C ALA A 167 6.25 5.19 -2.78
N MET A 168 6.29 6.53 -2.87
CA MET A 168 7.34 7.29 -3.54
C MET A 168 8.26 7.97 -2.52
N PRO A 169 9.52 7.52 -2.35
CA PRO A 169 10.43 8.04 -1.34
C PRO A 169 10.70 9.56 -1.43
N ASN A 170 10.62 10.12 -2.63
CA ASN A 170 10.95 11.52 -2.91
C ASN A 170 9.74 12.45 -2.86
N MET A 171 8.54 11.93 -2.59
CA MET A 171 7.35 12.76 -2.52
C MET A 171 7.18 13.29 -1.09
N PRO A 172 7.20 14.63 -0.89
CA PRO A 172 7.04 15.21 0.42
C PRO A 172 5.64 14.89 0.95
N VAL A 173 5.58 14.34 2.16
CA VAL A 173 4.32 14.23 2.90
C VAL A 173 4.29 15.45 3.81
N PRO A 174 3.57 16.53 3.48
CA PRO A 174 3.52 17.69 4.35
C PRO A 174 3.03 17.25 5.73
N PRO A 175 3.72 17.70 6.80
CA PRO A 175 3.35 17.31 8.15
C PRO A 175 1.89 17.70 8.38
N ILE A 176 1.10 16.79 8.95
CA ILE A 176 -0.28 17.07 9.35
C ILE A 176 -0.20 18.21 10.38
N THR A 177 -0.42 19.44 9.91
CA THR A 177 -0.13 20.64 10.70
C THR A 177 -0.97 20.61 11.98
N GLY A 178 -0.31 20.77 13.13
CA GLY A 178 -0.96 20.90 14.44
C GLY A 178 -1.18 19.60 15.23
N VAL A 179 -0.93 18.41 14.68
CA VAL A 179 -1.05 17.14 15.43
C VAL A 179 0.33 16.50 15.57
N SER A 180 0.86 16.50 16.80
CA SER A 180 2.10 15.79 17.11
C SER A 180 1.94 14.29 16.82
N ALA A 181 2.95 13.66 16.22
CA ALA A 181 3.00 12.20 16.06
C ALA A 181 2.94 11.47 17.41
N LYS A 182 3.40 12.14 18.49
CA LYS A 182 3.32 11.61 19.86
C LYS A 182 1.87 11.34 20.25
N ASN A 183 1.62 10.12 20.70
CA ASN A 183 0.32 9.56 21.08
C ASN A 183 -0.66 9.37 19.91
N ASN A 184 -0.21 9.48 18.66
CA ASN A 184 -1.02 9.12 17.50
C ASN A 184 -0.82 7.63 17.15
N THR A 185 -1.52 6.75 17.86
CA THR A 185 -1.36 5.30 17.71
C THR A 185 -1.59 4.81 16.29
N SER A 186 -2.58 5.35 15.57
CA SER A 186 -2.85 4.96 14.18
C SER A 186 -1.70 5.33 13.25
N PHE A 187 -1.17 6.54 13.38
CA PHE A 187 -0.03 7.01 12.58
C PHE A 187 1.23 6.17 12.86
N LEU A 188 1.57 5.99 14.13
CA LEU A 188 2.75 5.22 14.52
C LEU A 188 2.62 3.74 14.13
N SER A 189 1.42 3.16 14.20
CA SER A 189 1.19 1.76 13.76
C SER A 189 1.33 1.62 12.24
N ALA A 190 0.89 2.61 11.46
CA ALA A 190 1.07 2.61 10.01
C ALA A 190 2.55 2.71 9.63
N ILE A 191 3.32 3.57 10.31
CA ILE A 191 4.78 3.65 10.12
C ILE A 191 5.44 2.30 10.42
N MET A 192 5.13 1.70 11.57
CA MET A 192 5.69 0.39 11.91
C MET A 192 5.29 -0.69 10.89
N ALA A 193 4.07 -0.64 10.36
CA ALA A 193 3.63 -1.58 9.33
C ALA A 193 4.45 -1.46 8.04
N MET A 194 4.67 -0.22 7.58
CA MET A 194 5.52 0.07 6.41
C MET A 194 6.94 -0.44 6.61
N GLU A 195 7.57 -0.13 7.75
CA GLU A 195 8.95 -0.56 8.04
C GLU A 195 9.07 -2.08 8.21
N CYS A 196 8.11 -2.72 8.90
CA CYS A 196 8.09 -4.19 9.03
C CYS A 196 8.01 -4.87 7.67
N VAL A 197 7.27 -4.28 6.72
CA VAL A 197 7.14 -4.83 5.38
C VAL A 197 8.30 -4.47 4.46
N ASN A 198 8.96 -3.32 4.64
CA ASN A 198 10.21 -3.01 3.93
C ASN A 198 11.27 -4.10 4.11
N LEU A 199 11.26 -4.84 5.23
CA LEU A 199 12.14 -6.00 5.45
C LEU A 199 11.88 -7.18 4.49
N VAL A 200 10.66 -7.30 3.97
CA VAL A 200 10.21 -8.44 3.15
C VAL A 200 9.73 -8.06 1.75
N LEU A 201 9.53 -6.76 1.47
CA LEU A 201 9.10 -6.23 0.17
C LEU A 201 9.91 -6.76 -1.03
N PRO A 202 11.25 -6.90 -0.96
CA PRO A 202 12.03 -7.52 -2.04
C PRO A 202 11.64 -8.97 -2.35
N GLU A 203 10.98 -9.66 -1.40
CA GLU A 203 10.55 -11.05 -1.47
C GLU A 203 9.01 -11.19 -1.69
N ILE A 204 8.24 -10.10 -1.68
CA ILE A 204 6.78 -10.12 -1.87
C ILE A 204 6.46 -10.44 -3.34
N GLY A 205 5.92 -11.64 -3.57
CA GLY A 205 5.30 -12.02 -4.83
C GLY A 205 4.01 -11.24 -5.11
N GLU A 206 3.64 -11.15 -6.38
CA GLU A 206 2.43 -10.47 -6.83
C GLU A 206 1.20 -11.38 -6.68
N LEU A 207 0.20 -10.95 -5.92
CA LEU A 207 -1.11 -11.61 -5.80
C LEU A 207 -2.18 -10.82 -6.54
N GLN A 208 -3.07 -11.53 -7.24
CA GLN A 208 -4.26 -10.92 -7.83
C GLN A 208 -5.27 -10.56 -6.72
N PRO A 209 -6.15 -9.56 -6.92
CA PRO A 209 -7.10 -9.12 -5.89
C PRO A 209 -7.94 -10.23 -5.26
N GLN A 210 -8.47 -11.17 -6.05
CA GLN A 210 -9.19 -12.35 -5.54
C GLN A 210 -8.32 -13.20 -4.57
N GLN A 211 -7.05 -13.40 -4.89
CA GLN A 211 -6.13 -14.17 -4.04
C GLN A 211 -5.79 -13.42 -2.74
N ILE A 212 -5.74 -12.09 -2.79
CA ILE A 212 -5.57 -11.25 -1.61
C ILE A 212 -6.78 -11.43 -0.67
N VAL A 213 -8.00 -11.35 -1.21
CA VAL A 213 -9.24 -11.52 -0.43
C VAL A 213 -9.31 -12.93 0.20
N GLU A 214 -9.02 -13.97 -0.57
CA GLU A 214 -8.96 -15.35 -0.06
C GLU A 214 -7.96 -15.47 1.09
N LEU A 215 -6.74 -14.93 0.91
CA LEU A 215 -5.70 -14.99 1.93
C LEU A 215 -6.04 -14.20 3.18
N ARG A 216 -6.67 -13.01 3.04
CA ARG A 216 -7.17 -12.22 4.17
C ARG A 216 -8.17 -13.01 5.02
N ASN A 217 -9.07 -13.74 4.36
CA ASN A 217 -10.08 -14.54 5.04
C ASN A 217 -9.47 -15.78 5.71
N GLU A 218 -8.53 -16.45 5.05
CA GLU A 218 -7.86 -17.62 5.61
C GLU A 218 -6.96 -17.30 6.80
N LEU A 219 -6.30 -16.13 6.79
CA LEU A 219 -5.35 -15.71 7.83
C LEU A 219 -5.88 -14.59 8.73
N ALA A 220 -7.21 -14.48 8.86
CA ALA A 220 -7.84 -13.36 9.56
C ALA A 220 -7.36 -13.21 11.02
N ASP A 221 -7.17 -14.33 11.71
CA ASP A 221 -6.69 -14.37 13.10
C ASP A 221 -5.21 -13.94 13.18
N GLU A 222 -4.38 -14.38 12.24
CA GLU A 222 -2.96 -14.00 12.18
C GLU A 222 -2.79 -12.52 11.82
N PHE A 223 -3.61 -11.98 10.90
CA PHE A 223 -3.65 -10.55 10.62
C PHE A 223 -4.10 -9.73 11.84
N ALA A 224 -5.07 -10.23 12.61
CA ALA A 224 -5.47 -9.59 13.87
C ALA A 224 -4.31 -9.57 14.88
N ALA A 225 -3.59 -10.70 15.05
CA ALA A 225 -2.44 -10.78 15.93
C ALA A 225 -1.29 -9.87 15.49
N PHE A 226 -1.02 -9.78 14.18
CA PHE A 226 -0.05 -8.85 13.62
C PHE A 226 -0.39 -7.40 13.93
N ARG A 227 -1.66 -6.98 13.77
CA ARG A 227 -2.10 -5.62 14.14
C ARG A 227 -1.89 -5.33 15.63
N GLN A 228 -2.11 -6.31 16.51
CA GLN A 228 -1.78 -6.16 17.93
C GLN A 228 -0.26 -6.01 18.15
N GLY A 229 0.56 -6.75 17.41
CA GLY A 229 2.02 -6.58 17.38
C GLY A 229 2.42 -5.17 16.95
N LEU A 230 1.81 -4.63 15.90
CA LEU A 230 2.04 -3.26 15.44
C LEU A 230 1.66 -2.21 16.49
N LEU A 231 0.55 -2.41 17.23
CA LEU A 231 0.17 -1.50 18.32
C LEU A 231 1.22 -1.48 19.44
N ARG A 232 1.85 -2.61 19.72
CA ARG A 232 2.96 -2.69 20.69
C ARG A 232 4.20 -1.97 20.17
N LEU A 233 4.59 -2.24 18.93
CA LEU A 233 5.70 -1.55 18.27
C LEU A 233 5.46 -0.03 18.21
N ALA A 234 4.22 0.40 17.95
CA ALA A 234 3.82 1.79 17.97
C ALA A 234 3.92 2.42 19.37
N ARG A 235 3.64 1.67 20.44
CA ARG A 235 3.89 2.12 21.82
C ARG A 235 5.38 2.33 22.07
N ASP A 236 6.22 1.40 21.60
CA ASP A 236 7.66 1.48 21.79
C ASP A 236 8.24 2.66 20.98
N LEU A 237 7.81 2.85 19.73
CA LEU A 237 8.10 4.04 18.93
C LEU A 237 7.62 5.33 19.61
N ASN A 238 6.39 5.33 20.14
CA ASN A 238 5.86 6.45 20.89
C ASN A 238 6.72 6.79 22.10
N SER A 239 7.38 5.82 22.75
CA SER A 239 8.24 6.08 23.91
C SER A 239 9.58 6.73 23.53
N THR A 240 10.04 6.50 22.29
CA THR A 240 11.34 6.97 21.77
C THR A 240 11.28 8.39 21.18
N ILE A 241 10.14 8.78 20.60
CA ILE A 241 9.98 10.09 19.94
C ILE A 241 9.49 11.16 20.91
N ASP A 242 9.77 12.43 20.61
CA ASP A 242 9.25 13.59 21.34
C ASP A 242 8.13 14.30 20.56
N LYS A 243 7.45 15.24 21.24
CA LYS A 243 6.39 16.02 20.61
C LYS A 243 6.88 16.85 19.42
N THR A 244 8.15 17.21 19.44
CA THR A 244 8.85 18.05 18.46
C THR A 244 9.68 17.26 17.47
N SER A 245 9.67 15.93 17.53
CA SER A 245 10.43 15.11 16.59
C SER A 245 9.95 15.33 15.17
N ASP A 246 10.90 15.48 14.25
CA ASP A 246 10.61 15.62 12.83
C ASP A 246 10.36 14.25 12.17
N GLU A 247 9.93 14.27 10.90
CA GLU A 247 9.61 13.04 10.15
C GLU A 247 10.80 12.09 10.04
N LEU A 248 12.01 12.61 9.80
CA LEU A 248 13.21 11.79 9.63
C LEU A 248 13.63 11.11 10.93
N GLU A 249 13.53 11.82 12.05
CA GLU A 249 13.76 11.27 13.38
C GLU A 249 12.78 10.13 13.70
N ILE A 250 11.48 10.33 13.40
CA ILE A 250 10.44 9.32 13.63
C ILE A 250 10.71 8.08 12.76
N LEU A 251 11.01 8.25 11.46
CA LEU A 251 11.31 7.15 10.54
C LEU A 251 12.59 6.40 10.95
N SER A 252 13.64 7.10 11.35
CA SER A 252 14.88 6.47 11.84
C SER A 252 14.65 5.68 13.13
N ALA A 253 13.83 6.20 14.06
CA ALA A 253 13.46 5.49 15.28
C ALA A 253 12.63 4.23 14.99
N ALA A 254 11.68 4.33 14.06
CA ALA A 254 10.87 3.19 13.61
C ALA A 254 11.73 2.10 12.98
N LYS A 255 12.61 2.48 12.04
CA LYS A 255 13.57 1.58 11.40
C LYS A 255 14.44 0.87 12.43
N PHE A 256 14.99 1.62 13.39
CA PHE A 256 15.80 1.03 14.46
C PHE A 256 15.03 -0.03 15.25
N ILE A 257 13.80 0.25 15.67
CA ILE A 257 12.94 -0.72 16.38
C ILE A 257 12.68 -1.97 15.53
N VAL A 258 12.39 -1.79 14.23
CA VAL A 258 12.16 -2.93 13.32
C VAL A 258 13.43 -3.78 13.16
N GLU A 259 14.59 -3.15 13.01
CA GLU A 259 15.87 -3.84 12.88
C GLU A 259 16.30 -4.58 14.16
N THR A 260 15.91 -4.10 15.35
CA THR A 260 16.29 -4.71 16.63
C THR A 260 15.27 -5.71 17.17
N GLU A 261 13.98 -5.48 16.96
CA GLU A 261 12.91 -6.31 17.53
C GLU A 261 12.27 -7.24 16.50
N VAL A 262 12.12 -6.81 15.24
CA VAL A 262 11.37 -7.58 14.23
C VAL A 262 12.30 -8.44 13.39
N HIS A 263 13.39 -7.87 12.89
CA HIS A 263 14.32 -8.55 12.01
C HIS A 263 14.98 -9.79 12.64
N PRO A 264 15.49 -9.77 13.89
CA PRO A 264 16.10 -10.95 14.49
C PRO A 264 15.10 -12.08 14.70
N ASN A 265 13.90 -11.76 15.18
CA ASN A 265 12.81 -12.72 15.35
C ASN A 265 12.38 -13.35 14.02
N LEU A 266 12.39 -12.57 12.94
CA LEU A 266 12.14 -13.07 11.58
C LEU A 266 13.23 -14.04 11.12
N LEU A 267 14.50 -13.72 11.36
CA LEU A 267 15.62 -14.62 11.03
C LEU A 267 15.58 -15.91 11.84
N GLU A 268 15.29 -15.84 13.14
CA GLU A 268 15.14 -17.01 13.99
C GLU A 268 14.00 -17.92 13.52
N LEU A 269 12.88 -17.33 13.11
CA LEU A 269 11.74 -18.06 12.58
C LEU A 269 12.07 -18.73 11.23
N LYS A 270 12.69 -18.01 10.28
CA LYS A 270 13.21 -18.58 9.02
C LYS A 270 14.21 -19.73 9.29
N ALA A 271 15.08 -19.58 10.29
CA ALA A 271 16.05 -20.61 10.67
C ALA A 271 15.39 -21.83 11.34
N ALA A 272 14.32 -21.64 12.11
CA ALA A 272 13.56 -22.72 12.73
C ALA A 272 12.78 -23.53 11.67
N LEU A 273 12.19 -22.84 10.69
CA LEU A 273 11.38 -23.45 9.62
C LEU A 273 12.23 -24.19 8.57
N SER A 274 13.51 -23.84 8.43
CA SER A 274 14.46 -24.50 7.52
C SER A 274 15.12 -25.77 8.08
N LYS A 275 14.86 -26.18 9.33
CA LYS A 275 15.49 -27.38 9.93
C LYS A 275 14.93 -28.70 9.35
N PRO A 276 15.77 -29.72 9.08
CA PRO A 276 15.40 -30.89 8.26
C PRO A 276 14.50 -31.93 8.94
N GLN A 277 14.23 -31.83 10.24
CA GLN A 277 13.47 -32.85 10.97
C GLN A 277 11.97 -32.86 10.68
N ILE A 278 11.45 -31.91 9.89
CA ILE A 278 10.07 -31.95 9.43
C ILE A 278 10.03 -32.49 7.98
N GLY A 279 10.47 -33.74 7.83
CA GLY A 279 10.63 -34.43 6.53
C GLY A 279 9.38 -34.61 5.67
N GLY A 280 8.19 -34.21 6.16
CA GLY A 280 6.94 -34.18 5.39
C GLY A 280 6.58 -32.82 4.80
N LEU A 281 7.25 -31.72 5.19
CA LEU A 281 6.85 -30.35 4.85
C LEU A 281 7.19 -29.94 3.41
N ARG A 282 8.21 -30.52 2.78
CA ARG A 282 8.61 -30.16 1.40
C ARG A 282 7.62 -30.62 0.31
N ARG A 283 6.68 -31.52 0.61
CA ARG A 283 5.66 -32.01 -0.34
C ARG A 283 4.24 -31.54 -0.03
N ALA A 284 4.04 -30.78 1.05
CA ALA A 284 2.71 -30.45 1.58
C ALA A 284 2.43 -28.94 1.63
N PHE A 285 3.16 -28.13 0.87
CA PHE A 285 2.84 -26.72 0.58
C PHE A 285 1.71 -26.62 -0.47
N ASN A 286 0.68 -27.45 -0.32
CA ASN A 286 -0.61 -27.21 -0.96
C ASN A 286 -1.47 -26.53 0.10
N PHE A 287 -1.93 -25.33 -0.25
CA PHE A 287 -2.64 -24.29 0.52
C PHE A 287 -3.74 -24.77 1.48
N THR A 288 -4.17 -26.03 1.45
CA THR A 288 -5.41 -26.51 2.08
C THR A 288 -5.26 -27.25 3.43
N LYS A 289 -4.09 -27.33 4.07
CA LYS A 289 -3.95 -28.12 5.33
C LYS A 289 -3.14 -27.52 6.49
N LYS A 290 -2.81 -26.23 6.53
CA LYS A 290 -1.91 -25.71 7.59
C LYS A 290 -2.24 -24.36 8.26
N VAL A 291 -3.50 -24.17 8.66
CA VAL A 291 -3.87 -23.29 9.79
C VAL A 291 -3.23 -23.74 11.14
N PRO A 292 -3.08 -25.04 11.47
CA PRO A 292 -2.65 -25.43 12.82
C PRO A 292 -1.18 -25.12 13.20
N SER A 293 -0.27 -24.98 12.24
CA SER A 293 1.16 -24.74 12.55
C SER A 293 1.48 -23.29 12.90
N LEU A 294 0.74 -22.33 12.36
CA LEU A 294 0.85 -20.93 12.78
C LEU A 294 0.28 -20.79 14.20
N VAL A 295 -0.89 -21.37 14.47
CA VAL A 295 -1.49 -21.43 15.82
C VAL A 295 -0.52 -22.02 16.87
N ALA A 296 0.24 -23.07 16.54
CA ALA A 296 1.24 -23.64 17.44
C ALA A 296 2.44 -22.70 17.72
N ALA A 297 2.88 -21.91 16.74
CA ALA A 297 3.91 -20.88 16.94
C ALA A 297 3.36 -19.70 17.77
N TYR A 298 2.10 -19.29 17.55
CA TYR A 298 1.41 -18.25 18.32
C TYR A 298 1.21 -18.63 19.80
N THR A 299 0.90 -19.90 20.08
CA THR A 299 0.73 -20.39 21.47
C THR A 299 2.04 -20.53 22.24
N SER A 300 3.20 -20.63 21.56
CA SER A 300 4.49 -20.88 22.21
C SER A 300 5.37 -19.64 22.37
N LEU A 301 5.19 -18.59 21.54
CA LEU A 301 6.09 -17.43 21.51
C LEU A 301 5.53 -16.14 22.13
N GLY A 302 4.28 -16.16 22.59
CA GLY A 302 3.62 -14.98 23.20
C GLY A 302 3.36 -13.84 22.21
N ALA A 303 2.58 -12.84 22.62
CA ALA A 303 2.17 -11.70 21.78
C ALA A 303 3.33 -10.86 21.22
N THR A 304 4.54 -11.00 21.77
CA THR A 304 5.80 -10.40 21.28
C THR A 304 6.20 -10.86 19.88
N ALA A 305 5.89 -12.10 19.52
CA ALA A 305 6.36 -12.71 18.27
C ALA A 305 5.34 -12.62 17.13
N ALA A 306 4.16 -12.04 17.36
CA ALA A 306 3.07 -12.01 16.38
C ALA A 306 3.42 -11.25 15.09
N ALA A 307 4.05 -10.08 15.22
CA ALA A 307 4.46 -9.30 14.06
C ALA A 307 5.57 -10.01 13.24
N PRO A 308 6.69 -10.46 13.85
CA PRO A 308 7.69 -11.27 13.16
C PRO A 308 7.13 -12.58 12.56
N ALA A 309 6.17 -13.22 13.25
CA ALA A 309 5.57 -14.48 12.81
C ALA A 309 4.72 -14.32 11.55
N LEU A 310 3.85 -13.31 11.49
CA LEU A 310 3.10 -13.04 10.26
C LEU A 310 4.03 -12.54 9.16
N VAL A 311 4.99 -11.66 9.44
CA VAL A 311 5.93 -11.17 8.40
C VAL A 311 6.72 -12.34 7.79
N SER A 312 7.15 -13.32 8.60
CA SER A 312 7.78 -14.53 8.09
C SER A 312 6.80 -15.46 7.36
N ALA A 313 5.57 -15.62 7.84
CA ALA A 313 4.55 -16.44 7.19
C ALA A 313 4.17 -15.87 5.82
N LEU A 314 4.04 -14.54 5.72
CA LEU A 314 3.84 -13.81 4.47
C LEU A 314 5.06 -13.98 3.55
N ALA A 315 6.28 -13.80 4.06
CA ALA A 315 7.49 -14.00 3.26
C ALA A 315 7.57 -15.42 2.69
N GLU A 316 7.33 -16.47 3.49
CA GLU A 316 7.37 -17.86 3.02
C GLU A 316 6.24 -18.19 2.05
N LEU A 317 5.03 -17.74 2.33
CA LEU A 317 3.86 -17.94 1.46
C LEU A 317 4.09 -17.31 0.09
N LEU A 318 4.70 -16.12 0.05
CA LEU A 318 4.95 -15.36 -1.16
C LEU A 318 6.19 -15.84 -1.95
N ILE A 319 7.21 -16.37 -1.27
CA ILE A 319 8.31 -17.09 -1.93
C ILE A 319 7.78 -18.38 -2.59
N SER A 320 6.81 -19.06 -1.98
CA SER A 320 6.23 -20.30 -2.53
C SER A 320 5.23 -20.06 -3.67
N SER A 321 4.60 -18.88 -3.74
CA SER A 321 3.66 -18.50 -4.81
C SER A 321 4.37 -18.04 -6.09
N GLN A 322 5.67 -17.72 -6.02
CA GLN A 322 6.51 -17.59 -7.20
C GLN A 322 6.61 -18.95 -7.90
N LYS A 323 5.75 -19.17 -8.91
CA LYS A 323 6.01 -20.20 -9.93
C LYS A 323 7.46 -20.01 -10.36
N GLN A 324 8.28 -21.03 -10.12
CA GLN A 324 9.66 -21.11 -10.56
C GLN A 324 9.65 -20.81 -12.06
N LYS A 325 9.89 -19.55 -12.45
CA LYS A 325 10.11 -19.19 -13.85
C LYS A 325 11.27 -20.08 -14.26
N SER A 326 10.98 -21.02 -15.17
CA SER A 326 11.98 -21.90 -15.75
C SER A 326 13.20 -21.04 -16.07
N ARG A 327 14.29 -21.28 -15.34
CA ARG A 327 15.55 -20.59 -15.56
C ARG A 327 15.97 -20.97 -16.97
N SER A 328 15.68 -20.12 -17.96
CA SER A 328 16.28 -20.27 -19.27
C SER A 328 17.78 -20.08 -19.07
N ASN A 329 18.54 -21.14 -19.35
CA ASN A 329 19.98 -21.23 -19.18
C ASN A 329 20.75 -20.15 -19.94
N MET A 330 20.91 -18.96 -19.36
CA MET A 330 21.89 -17.98 -19.82
C MET A 330 22.59 -17.39 -18.58
N TYR A 331 23.70 -18.01 -18.25
CA TYR A 331 24.63 -17.58 -17.20
C TYR A 331 25.48 -16.37 -17.65
N TYR A 332 26.05 -15.69 -16.64
CA TYR A 332 27.19 -14.76 -16.66
C TYR A 332 26.93 -13.36 -17.22
N LEU A 333 26.81 -12.39 -16.30
CA LEU A 333 27.72 -11.24 -16.21
C LEU A 333 27.51 -10.53 -14.87
N LEU A 334 28.41 -10.82 -13.93
CA LEU A 334 28.78 -9.88 -12.87
C LEU A 334 29.27 -8.59 -13.52
N LYS A 335 28.80 -7.44 -13.07
CA LYS A 335 29.60 -6.22 -13.10
C LYS A 335 29.43 -5.47 -11.77
N LEU A 336 30.43 -5.66 -10.92
CA LEU A 336 30.82 -4.76 -9.85
C LEU A 336 31.17 -3.40 -10.44
N GLU A 337 30.81 -2.36 -9.68
CA GLU A 337 31.40 -1.01 -9.58
C GLU A 337 31.77 -0.26 -10.88
N ASP A 338 31.31 1.00 -10.96
CA ASP A 338 32.26 2.10 -11.05
C ASP A 338 31.68 3.34 -10.35
N ARG A 339 32.49 3.89 -9.44
CA ARG A 339 32.41 5.25 -8.91
C ARG A 339 32.70 6.25 -10.03
N VAL A 340 31.91 7.31 -10.15
CA VAL A 340 32.34 8.73 -10.13
C VAL A 340 31.20 9.54 -9.52
#